data_AF-A0AA88HCU8-F1
#
_entry.id   AF-A0AA88HCU8-F1
#
_cell.length_a   1.000
_cell.length_b   1.000
_cell.length_c   1.000
_cell.angle_alpha   90.00
_cell.angle_beta   90.00
_cell.angle_gamma   90.00
#
_symmetry.space_group_name_H-M   'P 1'
#
loop_
_entity.id
_entity.type
_entity.pdbx_description
1 polymer ?
#
loop_
_entity_poly.entity_id
_entity_poly.type
_entity_poly.pdbx_seq_one_letter_code
_entity_poly.pdbx_strand_id
1 'polypeptide(L)'
;MLQIWDVDNLDEPIYTVKHAHVGTVNSICGKGSETTSPEIATGGRDGFVKLWDVRQAEQPVAVFRPAIGTVDCFTVTLGQTSYNDKIVAAGFDNGDIKIFDLRNMAVVKEVNITVGVCSMQFSEKSDSLLVTGINSRICYFPLDIANKESVIWESSWRKSTVWTGKLMPQSAAIFSTTAGDGSVGIWRVRQRSEDEEHFELLEEGVVTDQPITSFDWNSRRKGLAACTSFNETLKVIQFTKFD
;
A
#
# COMPACT_ATOMS: atom_id res chain seq x y z
N MET A 1 14.57 -13.22 -0.85
CA MET A 1 15.82 -12.42 -0.93
C MET A 1 15.46 -10.95 -1.03
N LEU A 2 16.24 -10.07 -0.42
CA LEU A 2 16.16 -8.61 -0.57
C LEU A 2 17.47 -8.12 -1.19
N GLN A 3 17.39 -7.25 -2.19
CA GLN A 3 18.55 -6.65 -2.84
C GLN A 3 18.34 -5.16 -3.06
N ILE A 4 19.43 -4.41 -3.05
CA ILE A 4 19.47 -3.02 -3.49
C ILE A 4 20.50 -2.94 -4.60
N TRP A 5 20.17 -2.19 -5.65
CA TRP A 5 20.95 -2.06 -6.86
C TRP A 5 21.27 -0.60 -7.12
N ASP A 6 22.46 -0.35 -7.65
CA ASP A 6 22.80 0.93 -8.26
C ASP A 6 22.27 0.92 -9.69
N VAL A 7 21.55 1.96 -10.10
CA VAL A 7 21.00 2.06 -11.45
C VAL A 7 22.10 2.33 -12.47
N ASP A 8 23.18 2.98 -12.06
CA ASP A 8 24.33 3.28 -12.91
C ASP A 8 25.31 2.10 -13.01
N ASN A 9 25.23 1.15 -12.07
CA ASN A 9 26.04 -0.08 -12.07
C ASN A 9 25.21 -1.31 -11.68
N LEU A 10 24.82 -2.09 -12.69
CA LEU A 10 23.98 -3.27 -12.56
C LEU A 10 24.77 -4.60 -12.49
N ASP A 11 26.10 -4.54 -12.41
CA ASP A 11 26.93 -5.76 -12.39
C ASP A 11 26.77 -6.53 -11.07
N GLU A 12 26.65 -5.82 -9.95
CA GLU A 12 26.43 -6.42 -8.63
C GLU A 12 25.51 -5.56 -7.73
N PRO A 13 24.72 -6.20 -6.84
CA PRO A 13 23.88 -5.48 -5.90
C PRO A 13 24.71 -4.83 -4.79
N ILE A 14 24.41 -3.58 -4.45
CA ILE A 14 25.08 -2.84 -3.35
C ILE A 14 24.74 -3.39 -1.96
N TYR A 15 23.61 -4.10 -1.84
CA TYR A 15 23.16 -4.72 -0.60
C TYR A 15 22.40 -6.00 -0.93
N THR A 16 22.66 -7.10 -0.21
CA THR A 16 21.96 -8.37 -0.41
C THR A 16 21.68 -9.07 0.91
N VAL A 17 20.45 -9.53 1.08
CA VAL A 17 20.02 -10.44 2.15
C VAL A 17 19.34 -11.65 1.53
N LYS A 18 20.06 -12.76 1.43
CA LYS A 18 19.58 -13.99 0.77
C LYS A 18 18.32 -14.55 1.44
N HIS A 19 18.36 -14.67 2.77
CA HIS A 19 17.29 -15.25 3.59
C HIS A 19 16.44 -14.19 4.29
N ALA A 20 16.07 -13.13 3.57
CA ALA A 20 15.23 -12.06 4.11
C ALA A 20 13.90 -12.60 4.68
N HIS A 21 13.26 -13.57 4.01
CA HIS A 21 12.05 -14.26 4.45
C HIS A 21 12.13 -15.75 4.11
N VAL A 22 11.34 -16.57 4.80
CA VAL A 22 11.11 -17.97 4.43
C VAL A 22 10.02 -18.00 3.36
N GLY A 23 10.43 -18.19 2.10
CA GLY A 23 9.52 -18.13 0.95
C GLY A 23 9.53 -16.76 0.25
N THR A 24 8.44 -16.46 -0.46
CA THR A 24 8.32 -15.24 -1.28
C THR A 24 8.21 -13.98 -0.42
N VAL A 25 8.88 -12.92 -0.84
CA VAL A 25 8.60 -11.55 -0.36
C VAL A 25 7.53 -10.98 -1.27
N ASN A 26 6.30 -10.82 -0.78
CA ASN A 26 5.17 -10.39 -1.60
C ASN A 26 5.13 -8.88 -1.77
N SER A 27 5.63 -8.14 -0.78
CA SER A 27 5.56 -6.69 -0.77
C SER A 27 6.79 -6.06 -0.16
N ILE A 28 7.14 -4.89 -0.69
CA ILE A 28 8.25 -4.07 -0.25
C ILE A 28 7.80 -2.60 -0.27
N CYS A 29 8.20 -1.85 0.76
CA CYS A 29 7.98 -0.41 0.83
C CYS A 29 9.25 0.25 1.37
N GLY A 30 9.75 1.27 0.70
CA GLY A 30 10.87 2.08 1.16
C GLY A 30 10.39 3.48 1.51
N LYS A 31 10.86 4.04 2.63
CA LYS A 31 10.64 5.44 2.97
C LYS A 31 11.95 6.08 3.39
N GLY A 32 12.34 7.10 2.63
CA GLY A 32 13.45 7.98 2.98
C GLY A 32 12.94 9.21 3.74
N SER A 33 13.77 9.76 4.60
CA SER A 33 13.58 11.09 5.18
C SER A 33 14.90 11.85 5.10
N GLU A 34 14.85 13.17 4.97
CA GLU A 34 16.04 14.01 5.10
C GLU A 34 16.63 13.96 6.53
N THR A 35 15.78 13.64 7.52
CA THR A 35 16.13 13.70 8.94
C THR A 35 16.28 12.33 9.60
N THR A 36 15.84 11.25 8.94
CA THR A 36 15.92 9.89 9.48
C THR A 36 16.50 8.93 8.47
N SER A 37 17.13 7.87 8.98
CA SER A 37 17.69 6.83 8.16
C SER A 37 16.63 6.18 7.26
N PRO A 38 16.98 5.85 6.00
CA PRO A 38 16.05 5.20 5.08
C PRO A 38 15.69 3.82 5.63
N GLU A 39 14.39 3.55 5.71
CA GLU A 39 13.85 2.30 6.21
C GLU A 39 13.16 1.56 5.05
N ILE A 40 13.44 0.27 4.95
CA ILE A 40 12.78 -0.63 4.01
C ILE A 40 11.94 -1.60 4.84
N ALA A 41 10.66 -1.71 4.53
CA ALA A 41 9.77 -2.73 5.06
C ALA A 41 9.53 -3.82 4.02
N THR A 42 9.56 -5.08 4.44
CA THR A 42 9.20 -6.24 3.61
C THR A 42 8.14 -7.08 4.30
N GLY A 43 7.16 -7.55 3.52
CA GLY A 43 6.14 -8.51 3.93
C GLY A 43 6.30 -9.81 3.15
N GLY A 44 6.28 -10.95 3.85
CA GLY A 44 6.54 -12.25 3.25
C GLY A 44 5.43 -13.27 3.44
N ARG A 45 5.51 -14.35 2.66
CA ARG A 45 4.65 -15.53 2.75
C ARG A 45 4.77 -16.30 4.05
N ASP A 46 5.87 -16.10 4.77
CA ASP A 46 6.04 -16.59 6.13
C ASP A 46 5.14 -15.86 7.16
N GLY A 47 4.47 -14.78 6.74
CA GLY A 47 3.66 -13.91 7.60
C GLY A 47 4.45 -12.89 8.39
N PHE A 48 5.76 -12.84 8.19
CA PHE A 48 6.60 -11.88 8.87
C PHE A 48 6.58 -10.55 8.14
N VAL A 49 6.68 -9.49 8.92
CA VAL A 49 6.98 -8.14 8.43
C VAL A 49 8.31 -7.74 9.03
N LYS A 50 9.27 -7.38 8.19
CA LYS A 50 10.64 -7.07 8.62
C LYS A 50 11.02 -5.67 8.18
N LEU A 51 11.68 -4.95 9.06
CA LEU A 51 12.28 -3.65 8.76
C LEU A 51 13.78 -3.79 8.63
N TRP A 52 14.33 -3.11 7.64
CA TRP A 52 15.73 -3.17 7.27
C TRP A 52 16.32 -1.77 7.26
N ASP A 53 17.51 -1.66 7.83
CA ASP A 53 18.40 -0.52 7.70
C ASP A 53 19.58 -0.96 6.84
N VAL A 54 19.82 -0.25 5.74
CA VAL A 54 20.88 -0.56 4.78
C VAL A 54 22.29 -0.50 5.40
N ARG A 55 22.43 0.20 6.53
CA ARG A 55 23.68 0.30 7.28
C ARG A 55 23.91 -0.91 8.18
N GLN A 56 22.86 -1.66 8.50
CA GLN A 56 22.94 -2.91 9.25
C GLN A 56 22.97 -4.09 8.28
N ALA A 57 24.11 -4.76 8.25
CA ALA A 57 24.30 -5.91 7.38
C ALA A 57 23.46 -7.10 7.85
N GLU A 58 22.77 -7.74 6.90
CA GLU A 58 22.14 -9.07 6.99
C GLU A 58 21.04 -9.27 8.05
N GLN A 59 20.78 -8.29 8.92
CA GLN A 59 19.80 -8.41 10.00
C GLN A 59 18.76 -7.31 9.95
N PRO A 60 17.47 -7.65 10.12
CA PRO A 60 16.41 -6.66 10.24
C PRO A 60 16.53 -5.91 11.57
N VAL A 61 16.22 -4.62 11.58
CA VAL A 61 16.16 -3.78 12.79
C VAL A 61 14.92 -4.07 13.63
N ALA A 62 13.85 -4.57 12.98
CA ALA A 62 12.62 -4.98 13.65
C ALA A 62 11.96 -6.13 12.90
N VAL A 63 11.31 -7.01 13.66
CA VAL A 63 10.59 -8.18 13.15
C VAL A 63 9.23 -8.27 13.81
N PHE A 64 8.18 -8.11 13.04
CA PHE A 64 6.81 -8.36 13.44
C PHE A 64 6.39 -9.73 12.94
N ARG A 65 5.74 -10.50 13.81
CA ARG A 65 5.42 -11.91 13.59
C ARG A 65 3.95 -12.17 13.94
N PRO A 66 3.29 -13.11 13.25
CA PRO A 66 1.93 -13.51 13.59
C PRO A 66 1.88 -14.04 15.02
N ALA A 67 0.80 -13.75 15.74
CA ALA A 67 0.61 -14.25 17.10
C ALA A 67 0.30 -15.76 17.11
N ILE A 68 -0.46 -16.24 16.13
CA ILE A 68 -0.92 -17.63 16.02
C ILE A 68 -0.93 -18.03 14.55
N GLY A 69 -0.38 -19.20 14.23
CA GLY A 69 -0.40 -19.78 12.89
C GLY A 69 0.46 -19.03 11.87
N THR A 70 0.35 -19.45 10.61
CA THR A 70 0.98 -18.79 9.46
C THR A 70 -0.11 -18.14 8.61
N VAL A 71 -0.08 -16.82 8.53
CA VAL A 71 -0.92 -15.99 7.66
C VAL A 71 -0.03 -15.30 6.64
N ASP A 72 -0.45 -15.22 5.38
CA ASP A 72 0.38 -14.70 4.31
C ASP A 72 0.32 -13.15 4.30
N CYS A 73 1.47 -12.49 4.43
CA CYS A 73 1.52 -11.02 4.35
C CYS A 73 1.56 -10.61 2.88
N PHE A 74 0.43 -10.14 2.36
CA PHE A 74 0.30 -9.72 0.96
C PHE A 74 0.83 -8.32 0.70
N THR A 75 0.70 -7.40 1.66
CA THR A 75 1.10 -6.01 1.43
C THR A 75 1.62 -5.32 2.69
N VAL A 76 2.65 -4.49 2.53
CA VAL A 76 3.24 -3.67 3.59
C VAL A 76 3.38 -2.24 3.12
N THR A 77 3.14 -1.27 4.01
CA THR A 77 3.36 0.14 3.71
C THR A 77 3.94 0.87 4.92
N LEU A 78 4.86 1.79 4.65
CA LEU A 78 5.46 2.69 5.63
C LEU A 78 4.73 4.03 5.59
N GLY A 79 4.36 4.52 6.77
CA GLY A 79 3.64 5.77 6.95
C GLY A 79 4.29 6.66 7.99
N GLN A 80 3.88 7.91 8.00
CA GLN A 80 4.17 8.82 9.08
C GLN A 80 2.91 9.64 9.36
N THR A 81 2.55 9.76 10.63
CA THR A 81 1.40 10.57 11.04
C THR A 81 1.74 12.05 11.00
N SER A 82 0.73 12.92 11.05
CA SER A 82 0.92 14.37 11.22
C SER A 82 1.69 14.73 12.50
N TYR A 83 1.67 13.87 13.52
CA TYR A 83 2.45 13.99 14.76
C TYR A 83 3.89 13.47 14.62
N ASN A 84 4.33 13.14 13.42
CA ASN A 84 5.66 12.65 13.09
C ASN A 84 5.97 11.24 13.64
N ASP A 85 4.94 10.47 14.01
CA ASP A 85 5.10 9.08 14.46
C ASP A 85 5.27 8.15 13.26
N LYS A 86 6.33 7.34 13.30
CA LYS A 86 6.60 6.36 12.26
C LYS A 86 5.74 5.12 12.47
N ILE A 87 5.04 4.72 11.41
CA ILE A 87 4.15 3.56 11.44
C ILE A 87 4.39 2.61 10.28
N VAL A 88 4.14 1.33 10.52
CA VAL A 88 4.05 0.27 9.51
C VAL A 88 2.65 -0.28 9.51
N ALA A 89 2.03 -0.43 8.35
CA ALA A 89 0.84 -1.26 8.19
C ALA A 89 1.18 -2.52 7.40
N ALA A 90 0.64 -3.65 7.84
CA ALA A 90 0.70 -4.93 7.15
C ALA A 90 -0.70 -5.49 6.93
N GLY A 91 -0.95 -6.00 5.72
CA GLY A 91 -2.23 -6.54 5.28
C GLY A 91 -2.06 -7.99 4.84
N PHE A 92 -2.98 -8.84 5.28
CA PHE A 92 -2.85 -10.29 5.20
C PHE A 92 -3.94 -10.91 4.31
N ASP A 93 -3.72 -12.18 3.93
CA ASP A 93 -4.63 -12.99 3.11
C ASP A 93 -5.98 -13.29 3.77
N ASN A 94 -6.00 -13.37 5.10
CA ASN A 94 -7.22 -13.55 5.91
C ASN A 94 -8.02 -12.25 6.12
N GLY A 95 -7.54 -11.12 5.59
CA GLY A 95 -8.17 -9.81 5.72
C GLY A 95 -7.78 -9.02 6.96
N ASP A 96 -6.86 -9.54 7.78
CA ASP A 96 -6.29 -8.77 8.88
C ASP A 96 -5.44 -7.62 8.33
N ILE A 97 -5.51 -6.50 9.05
CA ILE A 97 -4.68 -5.32 8.86
C ILE A 97 -4.14 -4.95 10.24
N LYS A 98 -2.82 -4.96 10.38
CA LYS A 98 -2.14 -4.58 11.63
C LYS A 98 -1.30 -3.35 11.39
N ILE A 99 -1.46 -2.35 12.26
CA ILE A 99 -0.69 -1.11 12.24
C ILE A 99 0.19 -1.07 13.48
N PHE A 100 1.49 -0.89 13.26
CA PHE A 100 2.53 -0.91 14.26
C PHE A 100 3.15 0.48 14.38
N ASP A 101 3.31 0.94 15.62
CA ASP A 101 4.15 2.10 15.95
C ASP A 101 5.60 1.62 16.09
N LEU A 102 6.51 2.24 15.33
CA LEU A 102 7.94 1.86 15.30
C LEU A 102 8.74 2.42 16.48
N ARG A 103 8.24 3.45 17.16
CA ARG A 103 8.87 4.00 18.36
C ARG A 103 8.59 3.13 19.58
N ASN A 104 7.32 2.72 19.73
CA ASN A 104 6.86 1.93 20.87
C ASN A 104 6.91 0.42 20.60
N MET A 105 7.18 0.00 19.36
CA MET A 105 7.21 -1.41 18.94
C MET A 105 5.93 -2.16 19.32
N ALA A 106 4.79 -1.51 19.16
CA ALA A 106 3.48 -1.99 19.59
C ALA A 106 2.44 -1.90 18.47
N VAL A 107 1.48 -2.82 18.49
CA VAL A 107 0.28 -2.73 17.64
C VAL A 107 -0.58 -1.59 18.17
N VAL A 108 -0.79 -0.55 17.35
CA VAL A 108 -1.68 0.57 17.69
C VAL A 108 -3.09 0.36 17.18
N LYS A 109 -3.25 -0.44 16.12
CA LYS A 109 -4.55 -0.67 15.49
C LYS A 109 -4.59 -2.03 14.80
N GLU A 110 -5.72 -2.70 14.93
CA GLU A 110 -6.03 -3.96 14.26
C GLU A 110 -7.43 -3.87 13.68
N VAL A 111 -7.55 -4.17 12.39
CA VAL A 111 -8.80 -4.12 11.62
C VAL A 111 -8.87 -5.39 10.78
N ASN A 112 -10.07 -5.97 10.63
CA ASN A 112 -10.28 -7.07 9.71
C ASN A 112 -11.35 -6.67 8.68
N ILE A 113 -11.00 -6.74 7.40
CA ILE A 113 -11.90 -6.42 6.28
C ILE A 113 -12.53 -7.67 5.65
N THR A 114 -12.49 -8.81 6.36
CA THR A 114 -13.08 -10.12 6.04
C THR A 114 -12.63 -10.78 4.73
N VAL A 115 -11.76 -10.13 3.97
CA VAL A 115 -11.30 -10.54 2.65
C VAL A 115 -9.82 -10.19 2.49
N GLY A 116 -9.06 -11.00 1.75
CA GLY A 116 -7.63 -10.77 1.59
C GLY A 116 -7.27 -9.37 1.10
N VAL A 117 -6.28 -8.76 1.75
CA VAL A 117 -5.83 -7.40 1.50
C VAL A 117 -4.84 -7.39 0.33
N CYS A 118 -5.15 -6.69 -0.74
CA CYS A 118 -4.33 -6.65 -1.96
C CYS A 118 -3.30 -5.52 -1.94
N SER A 119 -3.70 -4.31 -1.50
CA SER A 119 -2.80 -3.17 -1.44
C SER A 119 -3.18 -2.20 -0.33
N MET A 120 -2.18 -1.44 0.12
CA MET A 120 -2.35 -0.42 1.14
C MET A 120 -1.47 0.80 0.85
N GLN A 121 -1.99 2.00 1.13
CA GLN A 121 -1.19 3.22 1.07
C GLN A 121 -1.64 4.26 2.10
N PHE A 122 -0.68 4.74 2.87
CA PHE A 122 -0.88 5.85 3.81
C PHE A 122 -1.01 7.20 3.08
N SER A 123 -1.93 8.02 3.57
CA SER A 123 -2.02 9.44 3.27
C SER A 123 -1.52 10.25 4.46
N GLU A 124 -0.35 10.86 4.33
CA GLU A 124 0.21 11.74 5.37
C GLU A 124 -0.56 13.06 5.48
N LYS A 125 -1.22 13.47 4.40
CA LYS A 125 -1.98 14.73 4.36
C LYS A 125 -3.29 14.66 5.15
N SER A 126 -3.85 13.46 5.30
CA SER A 126 -5.16 13.24 5.90
C SER A 126 -5.14 12.25 7.06
N ASP A 127 -3.94 11.82 7.50
CA ASP A 127 -3.73 10.75 8.47
C ASP A 127 -4.70 9.59 8.25
N SER A 128 -4.61 8.95 7.10
CA SER A 128 -5.53 7.88 6.73
C SER A 128 -4.83 6.79 5.94
N LEU A 129 -5.49 5.64 5.82
CA LEU A 129 -4.97 4.49 5.09
C LEU A 129 -6.03 4.04 4.08
N LEU A 130 -5.64 4.07 2.81
CA LEU A 130 -6.39 3.48 1.71
C LEU A 130 -6.03 2.00 1.62
N VAL A 131 -7.04 1.14 1.51
CA VAL A 131 -6.89 -0.31 1.42
C VAL A 131 -7.75 -0.86 0.31
N THR A 132 -7.20 -1.78 -0.46
CA THR A 132 -7.96 -2.54 -1.47
C THR A 132 -7.87 -4.03 -1.17
N GLY A 133 -8.90 -4.77 -1.57
CA GLY A 133 -8.97 -6.20 -1.33
C GLY A 133 -9.60 -6.97 -2.48
N ILE A 134 -9.67 -8.29 -2.28
CA ILE A 134 -10.44 -9.19 -3.14
C ILE A 134 -11.94 -8.87 -3.02
N ASN A 135 -12.75 -9.44 -3.92
CA ASN A 135 -14.20 -9.23 -3.96
C ASN A 135 -14.59 -7.74 -3.99
N SER A 136 -13.84 -6.96 -4.78
CA SER A 136 -14.19 -5.58 -5.13
C SER A 136 -14.08 -4.57 -3.99
N ARG A 137 -13.47 -4.95 -2.87
CA ARG A 137 -13.47 -4.12 -1.66
C ARG A 137 -12.46 -2.98 -1.74
N ILE A 138 -12.94 -1.78 -1.44
CA ILE A 138 -12.15 -0.57 -1.20
C ILE A 138 -12.52 -0.08 0.19
N CYS A 139 -11.52 0.08 1.05
CA CYS A 139 -11.68 0.60 2.40
C CYS A 139 -10.81 1.84 2.58
N TYR A 140 -11.33 2.83 3.31
CA TYR A 140 -10.58 4.00 3.73
C TYR A 140 -10.85 4.22 5.20
N PHE A 141 -9.81 4.30 6.01
CA PHE A 141 -9.97 4.53 7.44
C PHE A 141 -9.04 5.65 7.94
N PRO A 142 -9.57 6.62 8.69
CA PRO A 142 -8.78 7.58 9.43
C PRO A 142 -7.90 6.87 10.48
N LEU A 143 -6.68 7.37 10.62
CA LEU A 143 -5.69 7.00 11.62
C LEU A 143 -5.77 8.00 12.77
N ASP A 144 -6.97 8.25 13.28
CA ASP A 144 -7.07 8.85 14.60
C ASP A 144 -6.62 7.78 15.61
N ILE A 145 -5.36 7.86 16.04
CA ILE A 145 -4.78 6.93 17.02
C ILE A 145 -5.44 7.14 18.39
N ALA A 146 -5.99 8.32 18.68
CA ALA A 146 -6.65 8.61 19.94
C ALA A 146 -8.06 8.00 19.98
N ASN A 147 -8.75 7.91 18.84
CA ASN A 147 -10.07 7.31 18.76
C ASN A 147 -10.02 5.82 18.37
N LYS A 148 -10.37 4.95 19.32
CA LYS A 148 -10.43 3.50 19.09
C LYS A 148 -11.58 3.09 18.16
N GLU A 149 -12.66 3.88 18.12
CA GLU A 149 -13.77 3.63 17.20
C GLU A 149 -13.40 4.16 15.83
N SER A 150 -13.04 3.24 14.95
CA SER A 150 -12.60 3.56 13.60
C SER A 150 -13.77 3.46 12.66
N VAL A 151 -14.22 4.60 12.13
CA VAL A 151 -15.17 4.58 11.02
C VAL A 151 -14.42 4.06 9.79
N ILE A 152 -14.87 2.92 9.27
CA ILE A 152 -14.37 2.35 8.02
C ILE A 152 -15.33 2.79 6.93
N TRP A 153 -14.85 3.60 5.98
CA TRP A 153 -15.60 3.89 4.78
C TRP A 153 -15.34 2.78 3.78
N GLU A 154 -16.41 2.18 3.30
CA GLU A 154 -16.35 1.05 2.38
C GLU A 154 -17.04 1.40 1.07
N SER A 155 -16.45 0.91 -0.02
CA SER A 155 -17.07 0.90 -1.33
C SER A 155 -16.74 -0.40 -2.04
N SER A 156 -17.56 -0.75 -3.02
CA SER A 156 -17.33 -1.90 -3.89
C SER A 156 -17.20 -1.44 -5.32
N TRP A 157 -16.15 -1.86 -6.01
CA TRP A 157 -15.94 -1.52 -7.42
C TRP A 157 -15.77 -2.74 -8.31
N ARG A 158 -16.62 -2.80 -9.34
CA ARG A 158 -16.71 -3.93 -10.27
C ARG A 158 -17.05 -5.23 -9.50
N LYS A 159 -17.03 -6.38 -10.18
CA LYS A 159 -17.15 -7.71 -9.55
C LYS A 159 -15.85 -8.49 -9.77
N SER A 160 -14.75 -7.87 -9.36
CA SER A 160 -13.38 -8.38 -9.53
C SER A 160 -12.48 -7.95 -8.36
N THR A 161 -11.29 -8.55 -8.25
CA THR A 161 -10.25 -8.14 -7.29
C THR A 161 -9.78 -6.72 -7.59
N VAL A 162 -9.66 -5.89 -6.55
CA VAL A 162 -9.03 -4.56 -6.65
C VAL A 162 -7.56 -4.70 -6.25
N TRP A 163 -6.70 -4.85 -7.26
CA TRP A 163 -5.29 -5.18 -7.08
C TRP A 163 -4.49 -4.06 -6.43
N THR A 164 -4.69 -2.82 -6.87
CA THR A 164 -3.97 -1.68 -6.33
C THR A 164 -4.88 -0.50 -6.06
N GLY A 165 -4.60 0.24 -4.99
CA GLY A 165 -5.14 1.55 -4.68
C GLY A 165 -3.99 2.53 -4.50
N LYS A 166 -3.99 3.64 -5.26
CA LYS A 166 -2.90 4.63 -5.23
C LYS A 166 -3.41 6.06 -5.08
N LEU A 167 -3.09 6.70 -3.97
CA LEU A 167 -3.31 8.11 -3.71
C LEU A 167 -2.49 8.96 -4.69
N MET A 168 -3.12 10.00 -5.21
CA MET A 168 -2.46 10.96 -6.09
C MET A 168 -1.48 11.83 -5.29
N PRO A 169 -0.19 11.91 -5.67
CA PRO A 169 0.78 12.72 -4.94
C PRO A 169 0.36 14.20 -4.82
N GLN A 170 -0.27 14.74 -5.87
CA GLN A 170 -0.69 16.13 -5.94
C GLN A 170 -2.01 16.44 -5.20
N SER A 171 -2.81 15.44 -4.82
CA SER A 171 -4.11 15.65 -4.17
C SER A 171 -4.41 14.60 -3.11
N ALA A 172 -4.69 15.02 -1.88
CA ALA A 172 -5.07 14.12 -0.78
C ALA A 172 -6.44 13.47 -0.97
N ALA A 173 -7.28 14.04 -1.84
CA ALA A 173 -8.65 13.61 -2.05
C ALA A 173 -8.79 12.65 -3.24
N ILE A 174 -7.77 12.48 -4.09
CA ILE A 174 -7.89 11.67 -5.31
C ILE A 174 -7.05 10.41 -5.18
N PHE A 175 -7.62 9.28 -5.59
CA PHE A 175 -6.88 8.02 -5.71
C PHE A 175 -7.32 7.23 -6.94
N SER A 176 -6.44 6.36 -7.44
CA SER A 176 -6.78 5.36 -8.45
C SER A 176 -6.99 4.01 -7.81
N THR A 177 -7.80 3.18 -8.47
CA THR A 177 -7.88 1.75 -8.23
C THR A 177 -7.68 0.97 -9.52
N THR A 178 -7.13 -0.23 -9.43
CA THR A 178 -6.97 -1.14 -10.57
C THR A 178 -7.64 -2.48 -10.33
N ALA A 179 -8.37 -2.98 -11.32
CA ALA A 179 -9.19 -4.18 -11.19
C ALA A 179 -8.62 -5.38 -11.97
N GLY A 180 -9.09 -6.57 -11.62
CA GLY A 180 -8.75 -7.82 -12.31
C GLY A 180 -9.32 -7.95 -13.72
N ASP A 181 -10.25 -7.09 -14.13
CA ASP A 181 -10.76 -7.03 -15.51
C ASP A 181 -9.97 -6.04 -16.39
N GLY A 182 -8.84 -5.52 -15.89
CA GLY A 182 -8.00 -4.56 -16.61
C GLY A 182 -8.54 -3.12 -16.59
N SER A 183 -9.53 -2.84 -15.74
CA SER A 183 -10.04 -1.49 -15.54
C SER A 183 -9.16 -0.67 -14.61
N VAL A 184 -9.15 0.64 -14.83
CA VAL A 184 -8.66 1.65 -13.89
C VAL A 184 -9.83 2.57 -13.53
N GLY A 185 -10.03 2.81 -12.23
CA GLY A 185 -11.01 3.76 -11.71
C GLY A 185 -10.31 4.91 -10.99
N ILE A 186 -10.79 6.14 -11.19
CA ILE A 186 -10.32 7.35 -10.51
C ILE A 186 -11.41 7.84 -9.58
N TRP A 187 -11.06 8.02 -8.33
CA TRP A 187 -12.00 8.28 -7.25
C TRP A 187 -11.66 9.56 -6.52
N ARG A 188 -12.68 10.20 -5.96
CA ARG A 188 -12.57 11.26 -4.98
C ARG A 188 -13.07 10.77 -3.63
N VAL A 189 -12.28 10.95 -2.58
CA VAL A 189 -12.69 10.73 -1.19
C VAL A 189 -13.20 12.05 -0.59
N ARG A 190 -14.41 12.03 -0.02
CA ARG A 190 -15.04 13.17 0.66
C ARG A 190 -15.10 12.91 2.17
N GLN A 191 -14.36 13.71 2.94
CA GLN A 191 -14.31 13.59 4.41
C GLN A 191 -15.54 14.17 5.12
N ARG A 192 -16.37 14.97 4.43
CA ARG A 192 -17.53 15.66 5.01
C ARG A 192 -18.77 15.47 4.15
N SER A 193 -19.69 14.66 4.65
CA SER A 193 -21.12 14.99 4.80
C SER A 193 -21.81 13.79 5.45
N GLU A 194 -22.77 14.05 6.32
CA GLU A 194 -23.56 13.02 7.01
C GLU A 194 -24.54 12.29 6.05
N ASP A 195 -24.60 12.72 4.78
CA ASP A 195 -25.62 12.31 3.80
C ASP A 195 -25.07 11.91 2.39
N GLU A 196 -23.76 11.99 2.11
CA GLU A 196 -23.20 11.57 0.80
C GLU A 196 -22.25 10.36 0.91
N GLU A 197 -22.14 9.59 -0.18
CA GLU A 197 -21.14 8.53 -0.29
C GLU A 197 -19.72 9.11 -0.14
N HIS A 198 -18.92 8.51 0.74
CA HIS A 198 -17.53 8.92 0.98
C HIS A 198 -16.63 8.77 -0.25
N PHE A 199 -17.05 8.00 -1.24
CA PHE A 199 -16.33 7.73 -2.48
C PHE A 199 -17.15 8.14 -3.68
N GLU A 200 -16.61 9.03 -4.49
CA GLU A 200 -17.18 9.45 -5.76
C GLU A 200 -16.29 8.93 -6.90
N LEU A 201 -16.84 8.07 -7.77
CA LEU A 201 -16.14 7.62 -8.98
C LEU A 201 -16.18 8.75 -10.03
N LEU A 202 -15.03 9.32 -10.36
CA LEU A 202 -14.91 10.42 -11.32
C LEU A 202 -14.79 9.93 -12.76
N GLU A 203 -13.95 8.91 -12.97
CA GLU A 203 -13.66 8.35 -14.29
C GLU A 203 -13.30 6.89 -14.15
N GLU A 204 -13.69 6.06 -15.12
CA GLU A 204 -13.20 4.70 -15.24
C GLU A 204 -13.03 4.30 -16.70
N GLY A 205 -12.13 3.34 -16.95
CA GLY A 205 -11.90 2.81 -18.28
C GLY A 205 -11.15 1.49 -18.25
N VAL A 206 -11.43 0.64 -19.24
CA VAL A 206 -10.69 -0.60 -19.47
C VAL A 206 -9.41 -0.26 -20.22
N VAL A 207 -8.26 -0.50 -19.58
CA VAL A 207 -6.95 -0.18 -20.13
C VAL A 207 -6.27 -1.43 -20.68
N THR A 208 -6.53 -2.60 -20.09
CA THR A 208 -6.01 -3.90 -20.52
C THR A 208 -7.11 -4.95 -20.53
N ASP A 209 -6.86 -6.09 -21.17
CA ASP A 209 -7.74 -7.27 -21.20
C ASP A 209 -7.42 -8.28 -20.08
N GLN A 210 -6.39 -8.01 -19.29
CA GLN A 210 -5.91 -8.81 -18.17
C GLN A 210 -5.76 -7.93 -16.92
N PRO A 211 -5.71 -8.52 -15.71
CA PRO A 211 -5.51 -7.78 -14.46
C PRO A 211 -4.36 -6.78 -14.50
N ILE A 212 -4.58 -5.60 -13.95
CA ILE A 212 -3.53 -4.60 -13.72
C ILE A 212 -2.96 -4.80 -12.32
N THR A 213 -1.71 -5.23 -12.25
CA THR A 213 -1.05 -5.71 -11.03
C THR A 213 -0.24 -4.65 -10.31
N SER A 214 0.19 -3.61 -11.03
CA SER A 214 0.88 -2.47 -10.45
C SER A 214 0.42 -1.18 -11.13
N PHE A 215 0.40 -0.11 -10.37
CA PHE A 215 0.07 1.23 -10.82
C PHE A 215 0.92 2.22 -10.03
N ASP A 216 1.43 3.24 -10.70
CA ASP A 216 2.12 4.34 -10.04
C ASP A 216 1.85 5.68 -10.71
N TRP A 217 1.65 6.70 -9.87
CA TRP A 217 1.44 8.08 -10.33
C TRP A 217 2.78 8.77 -10.55
N ASN A 218 2.85 9.60 -11.57
CA ASN A 218 3.96 10.53 -11.69
C ASN A 218 3.87 11.60 -10.59
N SER A 219 4.91 11.73 -9.78
CA SER A 219 4.95 12.71 -8.68
C SER A 219 5.03 14.17 -9.14
N ARG A 220 5.48 14.43 -10.38
CA ARG A 220 5.70 15.79 -10.90
C ARG A 220 4.63 16.26 -11.87
N ARG A 221 3.99 15.33 -12.60
CA ARG A 221 3.01 15.63 -13.65
C ARG A 221 1.65 15.10 -13.24
N LYS A 222 0.74 16.01 -12.86
CA LYS A 222 -0.63 15.66 -12.48
C LYS A 222 -1.30 14.84 -13.57
N GLY A 223 -1.89 13.72 -13.16
CA GLY A 223 -2.64 12.82 -14.03
C GLY A 223 -1.81 11.91 -14.94
N LEU A 224 -0.49 12.03 -14.95
CA LEU A 224 0.35 11.05 -15.63
C LEU A 224 0.57 9.84 -14.72
N ALA A 225 0.40 8.64 -15.22
CA ALA A 225 0.60 7.39 -14.50
C ALA A 225 1.19 6.29 -15.39
N ALA A 226 1.73 5.24 -14.78
CA ALA A 226 2.10 4.01 -15.46
C ALA A 226 1.47 2.80 -14.75
N CYS A 227 1.15 1.75 -15.51
CA CYS A 227 0.65 0.50 -14.95
C CYS A 227 1.21 -0.71 -15.69
N THR A 228 1.26 -1.86 -15.01
CA THR A 228 1.63 -3.16 -15.59
C THR A 228 0.50 -4.16 -15.49
N SER A 229 0.40 -5.06 -16.46
CA SER A 229 -0.64 -6.09 -16.51
C SER A 229 -0.07 -7.48 -16.80
N PHE A 230 -0.83 -8.53 -16.45
CA PHE A 230 -0.45 -9.93 -16.73
C PHE A 230 -0.36 -10.28 -18.21
N ASN A 231 -0.88 -9.45 -19.11
CA ASN A 231 -0.66 -9.58 -20.56
C ASN A 231 0.73 -9.10 -21.02
N GLU A 232 1.70 -8.99 -20.10
CA GLU A 232 3.09 -8.60 -20.38
C GLU A 232 3.23 -7.18 -20.94
N THR A 233 2.32 -6.27 -20.56
CA THR A 233 2.37 -4.86 -21.01
C THR A 233 2.68 -3.88 -19.88
N LEU A 234 3.42 -2.82 -20.24
CA LEU A 234 3.52 -1.57 -19.49
C LEU A 234 2.81 -0.48 -20.28
N LYS A 235 1.90 0.25 -19.64
CA LYS A 235 1.16 1.35 -20.26
C LYS A 235 1.39 2.65 -19.49
N VAL A 236 1.57 3.74 -20.22
CA VAL A 236 1.61 5.11 -19.70
C VAL A 236 0.29 5.78 -20.03
N ILE A 237 -0.39 6.31 -19.02
CA ILE A 237 -1.75 6.84 -19.11
C ILE A 237 -1.73 8.30 -18.64
N GLN A 238 -2.44 9.17 -19.36
CA GLN A 238 -2.68 10.55 -18.95
C GLN A 238 -4.16 10.76 -18.71
N PHE A 239 -4.53 10.99 -17.45
CA PHE A 239 -5.86 11.41 -17.04
C PHE A 239 -5.97 12.93 -17.14
N THR A 240 -7.10 13.43 -17.64
CA THR A 240 -7.28 14.85 -17.93
C THR A 240 -8.42 15.50 -17.14
N LYS A 241 -9.34 14.71 -16.58
CA LYS A 241 -10.49 15.20 -15.84
C LYS A 241 -10.40 14.76 -14.38
N PHE A 242 -10.42 15.75 -13.48
CA PHE A 242 -10.39 15.54 -12.02
C PHE A 242 -11.42 16.43 -11.30
N ASP A 243 -12.26 17.10 -12.07
CA ASP A 243 -13.23 18.11 -11.63
C ASP A 243 -14.62 17.48 -11.51
#